data_AF-A0A3B0WTE8-F1
#
_entry.id   AF-A0A3B0WTE8-F1
#
_cell.length_a   1.000
_cell.length_b   1.000
_cell.length_c   1.000
_cell.angle_alpha   90.00
_cell.angle_beta   90.00
_cell.angle_gamma   90.00
#
_symmetry.space_group_name_H-M   'P 1'
#
loop_
_entity.id
_entity.type
_entity.pdbx_description
1 polymer ?
#
loop_
_entity_poly.entity_id
_entity_poly.type
_entity_poly.pdbx_seq_one_letter_code
_entity_poly.pdbx_strand_id
1 'polypeptide(L)'
;MKNLIKQNGFTLVELAVVLGIVSVLAIGSATLFTEQKVNIGRESSEEKLKTVKVALLKFVEKNHYLPCPDTDALGDRSFGTENRFNETTNLDTCVASYGTVPFKMLGLSQLDVMDSYSNMLHYAVTGGVTSSADITDCPTNSACFFNHNTTPAFDHTTRPVFGDTGAKNLELCAGQSCSGSDLLARGLIAVILAYNQDGGETTDLNAEEVENKNNNLRFVKSPYLDENGHFFDDLVITISGNEIKRENERKYQKNSIEVDVNLKITGNDLKDMGDTRVGGVGTNVWTDDVIWDEAEQTFSFGEDAANKEIVLTYDTYAIGTWDQPGGSNSQNVTSDTATVSSNGDLVKEYKYEHKDNTQTGQIEVTYRDIANDPNGNSTITRTVDYWEDSTEVIVETDSEGKVKLEFAVGTTANYETIDFSNIELTYYNTPPPLPELPKINPISNITQTEGLQ
;
A
#
# COMPACT_ATOMS: atom_id res chain seq x y z
N MET A 1 60.42 -10.23 44.05
CA MET A 1 59.36 -10.70 44.98
C MET A 1 58.04 -10.16 44.47
N LYS A 2 57.12 -11.03 44.01
CA LYS A 2 55.77 -10.62 43.58
C LYS A 2 54.92 -10.43 44.83
N ASN A 3 54.48 -9.20 45.10
CA ASN A 3 53.49 -8.92 46.14
C ASN A 3 52.14 -9.48 45.68
N LEU A 4 51.73 -10.61 46.28
CA LEU A 4 50.37 -11.13 46.15
C LEU A 4 49.45 -10.27 47.03
N ILE A 5 48.64 -9.44 46.39
CA ILE A 5 47.58 -8.67 47.05
C ILE A 5 46.50 -9.67 47.47
N LYS A 6 46.20 -9.75 48.79
CA LYS A 6 45.05 -10.52 49.30
C LYS A 6 43.77 -9.88 48.76
N GLN A 7 43.04 -10.59 47.90
CA GLN A 7 41.67 -10.22 47.57
C GLN A 7 40.75 -10.66 48.70
N ASN A 8 40.00 -9.72 49.26
CA ASN A 8 38.93 -10.03 50.20
C ASN A 8 37.80 -10.70 49.41
N GLY A 9 37.39 -11.89 49.83
CA GLY A 9 36.23 -12.58 49.25
C GLY A 9 34.93 -11.88 49.63
N PHE A 10 33.93 -11.99 48.77
CA PHE A 10 32.59 -11.43 49.01
C PHE A 10 31.96 -12.02 50.27
N THR A 11 31.29 -11.17 51.04
CA THR A 11 30.53 -11.62 52.20
C THR A 11 29.25 -12.32 51.76
N LEU A 12 28.77 -13.25 52.59
CA LEU A 12 27.52 -13.99 52.32
C LEU A 12 26.31 -13.04 52.26
N VAL A 13 26.39 -11.91 52.96
CA VAL A 13 25.38 -10.85 52.96
C VAL A 13 25.42 -10.03 51.67
N GLU A 14 26.59 -9.65 51.16
CA GLU A 14 26.69 -8.95 49.87
C GLU A 14 26.13 -9.79 48.72
N LEU A 15 26.41 -11.10 48.72
CA LEU A 15 25.90 -11.99 47.68
C LEU A 15 24.37 -12.15 47.77
N ALA A 16 23.80 -12.15 48.99
CA ALA A 16 22.36 -12.16 49.20
C ALA A 16 21.69 -10.86 48.73
N VAL A 17 22.30 -9.70 48.97
CA VAL A 17 21.79 -8.40 48.51
C VAL A 17 21.86 -8.29 46.98
N VAL A 18 22.96 -8.73 46.37
CA VAL A 18 23.10 -8.74 44.90
C VAL A 18 22.05 -9.64 44.26
N LEU A 19 21.85 -10.86 44.77
CA LEU A 19 20.82 -11.77 44.25
C LEU A 19 19.40 -11.22 44.45
N GLY A 20 19.14 -10.50 45.54
CA GLY A 20 17.87 -9.82 45.78
C GLY A 20 17.60 -8.67 44.79
N ILE A 21 18.64 -7.90 44.43
CA ILE A 21 18.51 -6.86 43.40
C ILE A 21 18.30 -7.50 42.02
N VAL A 22 19.05 -8.55 41.68
CA VAL A 22 18.91 -9.27 40.40
C VAL A 22 17.52 -9.90 40.25
N SER A 23 16.93 -10.46 41.32
CA SER A 23 15.59 -11.04 41.24
C SER A 23 14.50 -9.98 41.04
N VAL A 24 14.61 -8.82 41.69
CA VAL A 24 13.68 -7.69 41.47
C VAL A 24 13.81 -7.16 40.03
N LEU A 25 15.03 -7.00 39.53
CA LEU A 25 15.27 -6.58 38.15
C LEU A 25 14.77 -7.61 37.13
N ALA A 26 14.95 -8.90 37.39
CA ALA A 26 14.47 -9.98 36.53
C ALA A 26 12.93 -9.97 36.40
N ILE A 27 12.22 -9.76 37.51
CA ILE A 27 10.75 -9.66 37.52
C ILE A 27 10.27 -8.46 36.69
N GLY A 28 10.91 -7.29 36.84
CA GLY A 28 10.55 -6.08 36.07
C GLY A 28 10.89 -6.18 34.57
N SER A 29 11.92 -6.94 34.20
CA SER A 29 12.30 -7.14 32.79
C SER A 29 11.37 -8.09 32.04
N ALA A 30 10.82 -9.11 32.71
CA ALA A 30 10.00 -10.15 32.06
C ALA A 30 8.67 -9.61 31.48
N THR A 31 8.08 -8.59 32.10
CA THR A 31 6.81 -8.00 31.64
C THR A 31 7.00 -7.19 30.36
N LEU A 32 8.09 -6.42 30.24
CA LEU A 32 8.40 -5.62 29.05
C LEU A 32 8.67 -6.48 27.80
N PHE A 33 9.33 -7.64 27.97
CA PHE A 33 9.57 -8.57 26.86
C PHE A 33 8.29 -9.19 26.30
N THR A 34 7.24 -9.30 27.11
CA THR A 34 5.99 -9.96 26.71
C THR A 34 5.15 -9.04 25.82
N GLU A 35 4.99 -7.77 26.19
CA GLU A 35 4.26 -6.77 25.39
C GLU A 35 4.94 -6.49 24.03
N GLN A 36 6.27 -6.44 24.00
CA GLN A 36 7.01 -6.28 22.74
C GLN A 36 6.77 -7.44 21.77
N LYS A 37 6.70 -8.67 22.29
CA LYS A 37 6.45 -9.85 21.46
C LYS A 37 5.04 -9.83 20.86
N VAL A 38 4.03 -9.39 21.62
CA VAL A 38 2.65 -9.23 21.13
C VAL A 38 2.60 -8.18 20.03
N ASN A 39 3.22 -7.02 20.22
CA ASN A 39 3.24 -5.97 19.20
C ASN A 39 3.91 -6.42 17.89
N ILE A 40 5.09 -7.06 17.97
CA ILE A 40 5.77 -7.63 16.80
C ILE A 40 4.89 -8.68 16.10
N GLY A 41 4.22 -9.53 16.88
CA GLY A 41 3.28 -10.52 16.35
C GLY A 41 2.14 -9.86 15.58
N ARG A 42 1.54 -8.80 16.12
CA ARG A 42 0.45 -8.07 15.49
C ARG A 42 0.89 -7.36 14.21
N GLU A 43 2.04 -6.70 14.23
CA GLU A 43 2.62 -6.04 13.05
C GLU A 43 2.86 -7.04 11.92
N SER A 44 3.45 -8.20 12.23
CA SER A 44 3.65 -9.29 11.26
C SER A 44 2.32 -9.83 10.71
N SER A 45 1.28 -9.99 11.55
CA SER A 45 -0.04 -10.40 11.08
C SER A 45 -0.68 -9.35 10.15
N GLU A 46 -0.52 -8.07 10.46
CA GLU A 46 -1.02 -6.97 9.63
C GLU A 46 -0.32 -6.92 8.25
N GLU A 47 0.99 -7.15 8.20
CA GLU A 47 1.75 -7.24 6.95
C GLU A 47 1.25 -8.39 6.06
N LYS A 48 0.96 -9.54 6.66
CA LYS A 48 0.40 -10.70 5.93
C LYS A 48 -1.01 -10.42 5.40
N LEU A 49 -1.86 -9.76 6.20
CA LEU A 49 -3.17 -9.29 5.74
C LEU A 49 -3.05 -8.35 4.52
N LYS A 50 -2.10 -7.41 4.55
CA LYS A 50 -1.82 -6.51 3.41
C LYS A 50 -1.33 -7.28 2.19
N THR A 51 -0.43 -8.24 2.37
CA THR A 51 0.08 -9.11 1.31
C THR A 51 -1.03 -9.90 0.63
N VAL A 52 -1.92 -10.51 1.41
CA VAL A 52 -3.09 -11.23 0.89
C VAL A 52 -4.05 -10.30 0.14
N LYS A 53 -4.33 -9.12 0.68
CA LYS A 53 -5.18 -8.12 0.00
C LYS A 53 -4.61 -7.75 -1.37
N VAL A 54 -3.30 -7.48 -1.46
CA VAL A 54 -2.63 -7.18 -2.73
C VAL A 54 -2.72 -8.37 -3.68
N ALA A 55 -2.53 -9.60 -3.21
CA ALA A 55 -2.65 -10.80 -4.04
C ALA A 55 -4.07 -11.01 -4.57
N LEU A 56 -5.10 -10.76 -3.76
CA LEU A 56 -6.51 -10.80 -4.17
C LEU A 56 -6.80 -9.75 -5.24
N LEU A 57 -6.37 -8.50 -5.05
CA LEU A 57 -6.57 -7.44 -6.03
C LEU A 57 -5.88 -7.77 -7.36
N LYS A 58 -4.61 -8.23 -7.33
CA LYS A 58 -3.88 -8.72 -8.51
C LYS A 58 -4.55 -9.92 -9.17
N PHE A 59 -5.18 -10.80 -8.39
CA PHE A 59 -5.94 -11.92 -8.93
C PHE A 59 -7.13 -11.42 -9.74
N VAL A 60 -7.91 -10.47 -9.22
CA VAL A 60 -9.03 -9.88 -9.98
C VAL A 60 -8.53 -9.13 -11.21
N GLU A 61 -7.42 -8.41 -11.08
CA GLU A 61 -6.78 -7.70 -12.19
C GLU A 61 -6.39 -8.63 -13.34
N LYS A 62 -6.09 -9.90 -13.05
CA LYS A 62 -5.71 -10.91 -14.04
C LYS A 62 -6.89 -11.74 -14.55
N ASN A 63 -7.81 -12.12 -13.66
CA ASN A 63 -8.85 -13.09 -13.95
C ASN A 63 -10.24 -12.47 -14.12
N HIS A 64 -10.41 -11.20 -13.75
CA HIS A 64 -11.66 -10.45 -13.81
C HIS A 64 -12.79 -11.02 -12.93
N TYR A 65 -12.42 -11.72 -11.86
CA TYR A 65 -13.28 -12.12 -10.76
C TYR A 65 -12.44 -12.34 -9.49
N LEU A 66 -13.06 -12.29 -8.31
CA LEU A 66 -12.47 -12.67 -7.02
C LEU A 66 -12.62 -14.18 -6.78
N PRO A 67 -11.62 -14.84 -6.18
CA PRO A 67 -11.74 -16.25 -5.89
C PRO A 67 -12.75 -16.48 -4.76
N CYS A 68 -13.39 -17.65 -4.75
CA CYS A 68 -14.25 -18.09 -3.65
C CYS A 68 -13.40 -18.45 -2.42
N PRO A 69 -13.94 -18.33 -1.19
CA PRO A 69 -13.27 -18.85 -0.01
C PRO A 69 -12.96 -20.34 -0.10
N ASP A 70 -11.86 -20.73 0.54
CA ASP A 70 -11.48 -22.13 0.70
C ASP A 70 -12.09 -22.68 2.00
N THR A 71 -12.84 -23.75 1.85
CA THR A 71 -13.58 -24.47 2.89
C THR A 71 -12.98 -25.84 3.19
N ASP A 72 -11.91 -26.23 2.50
CA ASP A 72 -11.22 -27.50 2.70
C ASP A 72 -10.44 -27.48 4.03
N ALA A 73 -10.29 -28.66 4.65
CA ALA A 73 -9.58 -28.77 5.92
C ALA A 73 -8.06 -28.81 5.72
N LEU A 74 -7.31 -28.36 6.72
CA LEU A 74 -5.86 -28.49 6.72
C LEU A 74 -5.45 -29.96 6.55
N GLY A 75 -4.66 -30.24 5.51
CA GLY A 75 -4.21 -31.59 5.16
C GLY A 75 -4.93 -32.20 3.96
N ASP A 76 -6.06 -31.61 3.53
CA ASP A 76 -6.72 -31.99 2.28
C ASP A 76 -5.84 -31.62 1.07
N ARG A 77 -5.90 -32.42 0.01
CA ARG A 77 -5.11 -32.17 -1.21
C ARG A 77 -5.50 -30.83 -1.86
N SER A 78 -6.79 -30.50 -1.77
CA SER A 78 -7.37 -29.28 -2.35
C SER A 78 -7.14 -28.05 -1.48
N PHE A 79 -6.80 -28.20 -0.20
CA PHE A 79 -6.50 -27.11 0.73
C PHE A 79 -5.55 -26.07 0.13
N GLY A 80 -5.92 -24.82 0.21
CA GLY A 80 -5.34 -23.65 -0.45
C GLY A 80 -5.94 -23.31 -1.81
N THR A 81 -7.03 -23.94 -2.23
CA THR A 81 -7.69 -23.68 -3.53
C THR A 81 -9.11 -23.21 -3.29
N GLU A 82 -9.64 -22.35 -4.17
CA GLU A 82 -11.03 -21.91 -4.02
C GLU A 82 -12.04 -23.07 -4.15
N ASN A 83 -13.11 -23.06 -3.35
CA ASN A 83 -14.24 -23.97 -3.56
C ASN A 83 -15.36 -23.25 -4.33
N ARG A 84 -15.25 -23.35 -5.66
CA ARG A 84 -16.18 -22.80 -6.64
C ARG A 84 -16.87 -23.92 -7.41
N PHE A 85 -17.71 -24.65 -6.70
CA PHE A 85 -18.68 -25.56 -7.30
C PHE A 85 -19.55 -26.03 -6.16
N ASN A 86 -20.81 -25.61 -6.15
CA ASN A 86 -21.72 -26.11 -5.14
C ASN A 86 -22.31 -27.43 -5.63
N GLU A 87 -21.74 -28.56 -5.15
CA GLU A 87 -22.20 -29.92 -5.51
C GLU A 87 -23.70 -30.13 -5.26
N THR A 88 -24.27 -29.41 -4.29
CA THR A 88 -25.70 -29.54 -3.94
C THR A 88 -26.60 -28.86 -4.97
N THR A 89 -26.13 -27.78 -5.61
CA THR A 89 -26.91 -27.02 -6.60
C THR A 89 -26.45 -27.28 -8.05
N ASN A 90 -25.28 -27.90 -8.24
CA ASN A 90 -24.66 -28.17 -9.53
C ASN A 90 -24.46 -26.90 -10.38
N LEU A 91 -24.01 -25.82 -9.73
CA LEU A 91 -23.79 -24.49 -10.31
C LEU A 91 -22.44 -23.90 -9.84
N ASP A 92 -21.85 -23.03 -10.67
CA ASP A 92 -20.58 -22.34 -10.38
C ASP A 92 -20.77 -21.15 -9.43
N THR A 93 -21.26 -21.45 -8.24
CA THR A 93 -21.31 -20.54 -7.09
C THR A 93 -20.24 -20.92 -6.07
N CYS A 94 -19.89 -19.98 -5.19
CA CYS A 94 -19.04 -20.32 -4.06
C CYS A 94 -19.78 -21.29 -3.14
N VAL A 95 -19.07 -22.29 -2.60
CA VAL A 95 -19.64 -23.24 -1.64
C VAL A 95 -20.09 -22.53 -0.35
N ALA A 96 -19.30 -21.56 0.10
CA ALA A 96 -19.60 -20.70 1.25
C ALA A 96 -19.16 -19.25 0.98
N SER A 97 -19.71 -18.31 1.76
CA SER A 97 -19.28 -16.90 1.78
C SER A 97 -18.18 -16.63 2.82
N TYR A 98 -17.72 -17.67 3.51
CA TYR A 98 -16.69 -17.58 4.55
C TYR A 98 -15.81 -18.83 4.48
N GLY A 99 -14.51 -18.66 4.66
CA GLY A 99 -13.52 -19.74 4.68
C GLY A 99 -12.12 -19.21 4.92
N THR A 100 -11.11 -19.96 4.53
CA THR A 100 -9.70 -19.54 4.50
C THR A 100 -9.33 -18.93 3.15
N VAL A 101 -8.19 -18.24 3.12
CA VAL A 101 -7.66 -17.65 1.89
C VAL A 101 -7.20 -18.76 0.92
N PRO A 102 -7.63 -18.74 -0.37
CA PRO A 102 -7.22 -19.73 -1.38
C PRO A 102 -5.77 -19.49 -1.88
N PHE A 103 -4.80 -19.68 -1.00
CA PHE A 103 -3.42 -19.22 -1.16
C PHE A 103 -2.67 -19.82 -2.36
N LYS A 104 -2.91 -21.09 -2.71
CA LYS A 104 -2.29 -21.72 -3.89
C LYS A 104 -2.74 -21.04 -5.18
N MET A 105 -4.01 -20.63 -5.23
CA MET A 105 -4.58 -19.93 -6.38
C MET A 105 -4.03 -18.50 -6.50
N LEU A 106 -3.75 -17.87 -5.36
CA LEU A 106 -3.13 -16.55 -5.29
C LEU A 106 -1.60 -16.57 -5.54
N GLY A 107 -1.00 -17.75 -5.69
CA GLY A 107 0.45 -17.88 -5.85
C GLY A 107 1.23 -17.58 -4.57
N LEU A 108 0.58 -17.69 -3.41
CA LEU A 108 1.16 -17.49 -2.10
C LEU A 108 1.55 -18.83 -1.47
N SER A 109 2.51 -18.81 -0.56
CA SER A 109 2.80 -19.96 0.30
C SER A 109 1.80 -20.02 1.46
N GLN A 110 1.70 -21.19 2.08
CA GLN A 110 0.86 -21.34 3.28
C GLN A 110 1.32 -20.43 4.43
N LEU A 111 2.62 -20.14 4.53
CA LEU A 111 3.18 -19.26 5.56
C LEU A 111 2.76 -17.79 5.38
N ASP A 112 2.54 -17.37 4.14
CA ASP A 112 2.09 -16.01 3.80
C ASP A 112 0.63 -15.78 4.21
N VAL A 113 -0.13 -16.86 4.44
CA VAL A 113 -1.54 -16.83 4.85
C VAL A 113 -1.78 -17.39 6.25
N MET A 114 -0.74 -17.44 7.07
CA MET A 114 -0.84 -17.75 8.50
C MET A 114 -0.52 -16.51 9.31
N ASP A 115 -1.30 -16.15 10.31
CA ASP A 115 -0.95 -15.08 11.23
C ASP A 115 0.31 -15.43 12.08
N SER A 116 0.74 -14.52 12.96
CA SER A 116 1.92 -14.74 13.80
C SER A 116 1.76 -15.84 14.86
N TYR A 117 0.54 -16.34 15.05
CA TYR A 117 0.19 -17.40 15.98
C TYR A 117 -0.12 -18.73 15.25
N SER A 118 0.16 -18.79 13.95
CA SER A 118 -0.06 -19.96 13.08
C SER A 118 -1.53 -20.29 12.81
N ASN A 119 -2.47 -19.38 13.04
CA ASN A 119 -3.82 -19.54 12.54
C ASN A 119 -3.88 -19.12 11.07
N MET A 120 -4.70 -19.81 10.28
CA MET A 120 -4.93 -19.40 8.90
C MET A 120 -5.70 -18.08 8.85
N LEU A 121 -5.31 -17.21 7.92
CA LEU A 121 -6.09 -16.01 7.61
C LEU A 121 -7.43 -16.43 7.02
N HIS A 122 -8.49 -15.84 7.55
CA HIS A 122 -9.85 -16.06 7.10
C HIS A 122 -10.26 -15.03 6.07
N TYR A 123 -11.15 -15.45 5.18
CA TYR A 123 -11.60 -14.70 4.03
C TYR A 123 -13.13 -14.81 3.94
N ALA A 124 -13.78 -13.69 4.24
CA ALA A 124 -15.22 -13.53 4.14
C ALA A 124 -15.56 -12.68 2.92
N VAL A 125 -16.63 -13.03 2.22
CA VAL A 125 -17.06 -12.39 0.98
C VAL A 125 -18.55 -12.06 1.04
N THR A 126 -19.03 -11.22 0.13
CA THR A 126 -20.46 -10.88 0.03
C THR A 126 -21.34 -12.15 0.00
N GLY A 127 -22.43 -12.15 0.77
CA GLY A 127 -23.27 -13.34 0.97
C GLY A 127 -23.99 -13.83 -0.29
N GLY A 128 -24.12 -12.98 -1.31
CA GLY A 128 -24.75 -13.34 -2.58
C GLY A 128 -23.99 -14.42 -3.38
N VAL A 129 -22.70 -14.65 -3.09
CA VAL A 129 -21.86 -15.57 -3.88
C VAL A 129 -22.30 -17.04 -3.85
N THR A 130 -23.11 -17.43 -2.85
CA THR A 130 -23.62 -18.80 -2.69
C THR A 130 -24.91 -19.04 -3.49
N SER A 131 -25.54 -17.96 -3.98
CA SER A 131 -26.79 -17.98 -4.75
C SER A 131 -26.51 -17.81 -6.23
N SER A 132 -26.99 -18.75 -7.05
CA SER A 132 -26.83 -18.68 -8.49
C SER A 132 -27.62 -17.55 -9.14
N ALA A 133 -28.76 -17.19 -8.56
CA ALA A 133 -29.52 -16.02 -8.99
C ALA A 133 -28.75 -14.73 -8.71
N ASP A 134 -28.12 -14.62 -7.53
CA ASP A 134 -27.41 -13.40 -7.14
C ASP A 134 -26.09 -13.24 -7.92
N ILE A 135 -25.32 -14.32 -8.10
CA ILE A 135 -24.02 -14.26 -8.79
C ILE A 135 -24.15 -13.93 -10.28
N THR A 136 -25.32 -14.18 -10.88
CA THR A 136 -25.60 -13.90 -12.30
C THR A 136 -26.43 -12.63 -12.52
N ASP A 137 -26.92 -12.00 -11.45
CA ASP A 137 -27.71 -10.76 -11.51
C ASP A 137 -26.80 -9.53 -11.55
N CYS A 138 -26.19 -9.29 -12.71
CA CYS A 138 -25.23 -8.23 -12.94
C CYS A 138 -25.79 -7.10 -13.81
N PRO A 139 -25.53 -5.81 -13.49
CA PRO A 139 -24.63 -5.28 -12.45
C PRO A 139 -25.32 -5.04 -11.07
N THR A 140 -26.55 -5.52 -10.87
CA THR A 140 -27.38 -5.17 -9.72
C THR A 140 -26.95 -5.81 -8.40
N ASN A 141 -26.24 -6.93 -8.44
CA ASN A 141 -25.76 -7.64 -7.25
C ASN A 141 -24.23 -7.56 -7.11
N SER A 142 -23.75 -7.49 -5.86
CA SER A 142 -22.31 -7.48 -5.57
C SER A 142 -21.65 -8.84 -5.74
N ALA A 143 -22.42 -9.93 -5.79
CA ALA A 143 -21.90 -11.25 -6.13
C ALA A 143 -21.26 -11.31 -7.54
N CYS A 144 -21.56 -10.32 -8.41
CA CYS A 144 -20.92 -10.17 -9.72
C CYS A 144 -19.40 -10.08 -9.69
N PHE A 145 -18.80 -9.59 -8.59
CA PHE A 145 -17.35 -9.61 -8.42
C PHE A 145 -16.76 -11.03 -8.39
N PHE A 146 -17.58 -12.07 -8.19
CA PHE A 146 -17.16 -13.47 -8.10
C PHE A 146 -17.63 -14.30 -9.27
N ASN A 147 -18.37 -13.74 -10.24
CA ASN A 147 -18.85 -14.51 -11.37
C ASN A 147 -17.73 -14.76 -12.37
N HIS A 148 -17.37 -16.04 -12.53
CA HIS A 148 -16.32 -16.46 -13.47
C HIS A 148 -16.86 -16.86 -14.85
N ASN A 149 -18.17 -17.12 -14.96
CA ASN A 149 -18.82 -17.60 -16.18
C ASN A 149 -18.89 -16.53 -17.26
N THR A 150 -19.01 -15.27 -16.84
CA THR A 150 -18.95 -14.10 -17.72
C THR A 150 -17.89 -13.19 -17.12
N THR A 151 -16.70 -13.10 -17.72
CA THR A 151 -15.58 -12.36 -17.14
C THR A 151 -15.22 -11.13 -17.99
N PRO A 152 -15.23 -9.91 -17.41
CA PRO A 152 -15.80 -9.55 -16.11
C PRO A 152 -17.32 -9.52 -16.15
N ALA A 153 -17.97 -9.95 -15.07
CA ALA A 153 -19.41 -9.75 -14.87
C ALA A 153 -19.73 -8.43 -14.17
N PHE A 154 -18.71 -7.71 -13.71
CA PHE A 154 -18.85 -6.43 -13.03
C PHE A 154 -18.29 -5.28 -13.86
N ASP A 155 -18.79 -4.08 -13.58
CA ASP A 155 -18.41 -2.81 -14.18
C ASP A 155 -18.52 -1.67 -13.13
N HIS A 156 -18.37 -0.42 -13.55
CA HIS A 156 -18.49 0.75 -12.64
C HIS A 156 -19.86 0.89 -12.00
N THR A 157 -20.90 0.39 -12.67
CA THR A 157 -22.29 0.43 -12.20
C THR A 157 -22.62 -0.70 -11.23
N THR A 158 -21.73 -1.70 -11.12
CA THR A 158 -21.94 -2.86 -10.25
C THR A 158 -21.97 -2.45 -8.79
N ARG A 159 -23.02 -2.82 -8.05
CA ARG A 159 -23.12 -2.44 -6.64
C ARG A 159 -21.97 -3.03 -5.82
N PRO A 160 -21.42 -2.33 -4.82
CA PRO A 160 -21.87 -1.05 -4.28
C PRO A 160 -21.47 0.16 -5.15
N VAL A 161 -22.33 1.17 -5.17
CA VAL A 161 -22.09 2.50 -5.76
C VAL A 161 -22.46 3.58 -4.75
N PHE A 162 -22.12 4.84 -5.03
CA PHE A 162 -22.51 5.94 -4.14
C PHE A 162 -24.05 5.97 -3.96
N GLY A 163 -24.51 6.00 -2.71
CA GLY A 163 -25.94 6.02 -2.37
C GLY A 163 -26.65 4.66 -2.44
N ASP A 164 -26.01 3.61 -2.95
CA ASP A 164 -26.58 2.26 -3.03
C ASP A 164 -25.53 1.19 -2.75
N THR A 165 -25.58 0.64 -1.54
CA THR A 165 -24.61 -0.33 -1.06
C THR A 165 -24.88 -1.74 -1.54
N GLY A 166 -25.97 -1.99 -2.28
CA GLY A 166 -26.41 -3.34 -2.61
C GLY A 166 -26.88 -4.15 -1.39
N ALA A 167 -27.19 -5.42 -1.64
CA ALA A 167 -27.67 -6.35 -0.62
C ALA A 167 -26.61 -7.40 -0.28
N LYS A 168 -26.70 -7.96 0.95
CA LYS A 168 -25.84 -9.06 1.45
C LYS A 168 -24.33 -8.75 1.44
N ASN A 169 -23.96 -7.48 1.47
CA ASN A 169 -22.56 -7.07 1.58
C ASN A 169 -22.10 -7.02 3.02
N LEU A 170 -20.78 -7.03 3.19
CA LEU A 170 -20.14 -7.08 4.49
C LEU A 170 -20.17 -5.69 5.15
N GLU A 171 -20.26 -5.68 6.47
CA GLU A 171 -20.23 -4.50 7.33
C GLU A 171 -19.01 -4.57 8.26
N LEU A 172 -18.36 -3.43 8.45
CA LEU A 172 -17.27 -3.27 9.41
C LEU A 172 -17.69 -2.28 10.48
N CYS A 173 -17.48 -2.63 11.74
CA CYS A 173 -17.97 -1.88 12.89
C CYS A 173 -16.86 -1.68 13.94
N ALA A 174 -16.94 -0.63 14.74
CA ALA A 174 -16.06 -0.38 15.88
C ALA A 174 -16.48 -1.17 17.14
N GLY A 175 -17.65 -1.81 17.10
CA GLY A 175 -18.21 -2.62 18.18
C GLY A 175 -19.48 -3.35 17.71
N GLN A 176 -20.08 -4.14 18.61
CA GLN A 176 -21.13 -5.10 18.24
C GLN A 176 -22.44 -4.50 17.71
N SER A 177 -22.82 -3.30 18.16
CA SER A 177 -24.13 -2.70 17.82
C SER A 177 -24.25 -2.35 16.33
N CYS A 178 -23.12 -2.16 15.65
CA CYS A 178 -22.98 -1.80 14.24
C CYS A 178 -24.04 -0.82 13.71
N SER A 179 -24.23 0.29 14.43
CA SER A 179 -25.19 1.32 14.07
C SER A 179 -24.67 2.70 14.48
N GLY A 180 -25.16 3.75 13.82
CA GLY A 180 -24.72 5.12 14.11
C GLY A 180 -23.20 5.29 13.96
N SER A 181 -22.54 5.72 15.05
CA SER A 181 -21.09 5.91 15.12
C SER A 181 -20.28 4.62 15.10
N ASP A 182 -20.89 3.48 15.42
CA ASP A 182 -20.18 2.20 15.46
C ASP A 182 -19.97 1.63 14.06
N LEU A 183 -20.67 2.14 13.05
CA LEU A 183 -20.48 1.67 11.68
C LEU A 183 -19.26 2.37 11.04
N LEU A 184 -18.23 1.59 10.71
CA LEU A 184 -17.03 2.07 10.05
C LEU A 184 -17.11 1.98 8.53
N ALA A 185 -17.68 0.90 8.01
CA ALA A 185 -17.88 0.72 6.58
C ALA A 185 -19.07 -0.21 6.28
N ARG A 186 -19.70 -0.01 5.13
CA ARG A 186 -20.79 -0.85 4.61
C ARG A 186 -20.58 -1.09 3.12
N GLY A 187 -21.19 -2.14 2.59
CA GLY A 187 -21.05 -2.47 1.17
C GLY A 187 -19.68 -3.08 0.84
N LEU A 188 -19.00 -3.67 1.82
CA LEU A 188 -17.71 -4.31 1.56
C LEU A 188 -17.90 -5.61 0.78
N ILE A 189 -16.97 -5.91 -0.13
CA ILE A 189 -17.02 -7.08 -1.00
C ILE A 189 -16.28 -8.26 -0.39
N ALA A 190 -15.16 -7.98 0.28
CA ALA A 190 -14.40 -8.96 1.02
C ALA A 190 -13.80 -8.38 2.31
N VAL A 191 -13.62 -9.26 3.28
CA VAL A 191 -12.93 -9.03 4.56
C VAL A 191 -11.89 -10.14 4.72
N ILE A 192 -10.65 -9.77 5.05
CA ILE A 192 -9.60 -10.70 5.47
C ILE A 192 -9.32 -10.48 6.95
N LEU A 193 -9.29 -11.56 7.71
CA LEU A 193 -9.29 -11.59 9.17
C LEU A 193 -8.14 -12.45 9.69
N ALA A 194 -7.40 -11.91 10.66
CA ALA A 194 -6.42 -12.66 11.45
C ALA A 194 -6.92 -12.73 12.89
N TYR A 195 -7.05 -13.95 13.41
CA TYR A 195 -7.53 -14.18 14.78
C TYR A 195 -6.46 -14.07 15.87
N ASN A 196 -5.19 -14.06 15.47
CA ASN A 196 -4.06 -13.87 16.37
C ASN A 196 -4.10 -14.79 17.62
N GLN A 197 -3.85 -14.25 18.81
CA GLN A 197 -3.47 -15.02 19.99
C GLN A 197 -4.54 -16.02 20.43
N ASP A 198 -5.82 -15.67 20.30
CA ASP A 198 -6.93 -16.50 20.73
C ASP A 198 -7.64 -17.24 19.58
N GLY A 199 -7.03 -17.29 18.39
CA GLY A 199 -7.68 -17.84 17.20
C GLY A 199 -8.11 -19.31 17.28
N GLY A 200 -7.52 -20.09 18.19
CA GLY A 200 -7.96 -21.46 18.49
C GLY A 200 -9.06 -21.56 19.55
N GLU A 201 -9.36 -20.47 20.24
CA GLU A 201 -10.34 -20.42 21.33
C GLU A 201 -11.76 -20.28 20.78
N THR A 202 -12.70 -21.02 21.40
CA THR A 202 -14.12 -21.04 21.02
C THR A 202 -15.05 -20.76 22.20
N THR A 203 -14.47 -20.61 23.39
CA THR A 203 -15.16 -20.31 24.65
C THR A 203 -14.44 -19.16 25.34
N ASP A 204 -15.13 -18.46 26.24
CA ASP A 204 -14.57 -17.34 27.03
C ASP A 204 -14.05 -16.15 26.21
N LEU A 205 -14.51 -16.02 24.96
CA LEU A 205 -14.26 -14.85 24.12
C LEU A 205 -15.14 -13.67 24.53
N ASN A 206 -14.62 -12.46 24.34
CA ASN A 206 -15.45 -11.27 24.46
C ASN A 206 -16.49 -11.22 23.32
N ALA A 207 -17.40 -10.28 23.39
CA ALA A 207 -18.48 -10.21 22.44
C ALA A 207 -17.97 -9.82 21.03
N GLU A 208 -17.01 -8.91 20.94
CA GLU A 208 -16.40 -8.49 19.67
C GLU A 208 -15.67 -9.63 18.92
N GLU A 209 -14.90 -10.46 19.63
CA GLU A 209 -14.21 -11.67 19.16
C GLU A 209 -15.22 -12.72 18.68
N VAL A 210 -16.32 -12.90 19.43
CA VAL A 210 -17.43 -13.77 19.00
C VAL A 210 -18.06 -13.24 17.71
N GLU A 211 -18.18 -11.93 17.54
CA GLU A 211 -18.74 -11.35 16.31
C GLU A 211 -17.88 -11.71 15.10
N ASN A 212 -16.56 -11.62 15.22
CA ASN A 212 -15.65 -11.98 14.15
C ASN A 212 -15.63 -13.48 13.82
N LYS A 213 -15.98 -14.35 14.79
CA LYS A 213 -16.00 -15.83 14.64
C LYS A 213 -17.37 -16.43 14.32
N ASN A 214 -18.44 -15.65 14.24
CA ASN A 214 -19.81 -16.17 14.09
C ASN A 214 -20.24 -16.47 12.63
N ASN A 215 -19.36 -16.25 11.66
CA ASN A 215 -19.58 -16.49 10.22
C ASN A 215 -20.75 -15.70 9.60
N ASN A 216 -21.13 -14.56 10.17
CA ASN A 216 -22.11 -13.67 9.58
C ASN A 216 -21.43 -12.63 8.64
N LEU A 217 -22.18 -11.61 8.20
CA LEU A 217 -21.68 -10.57 7.29
C LEU A 217 -21.13 -9.33 8.01
N ARG A 218 -20.93 -9.39 9.32
CA ARG A 218 -20.57 -8.28 10.18
C ARG A 218 -19.27 -8.59 10.90
N PHE A 219 -18.36 -7.64 10.88
CA PHE A 219 -17.04 -7.77 11.48
C PHE A 219 -16.75 -6.55 12.36
N VAL A 220 -16.04 -6.79 13.45
CA VAL A 220 -15.58 -5.76 14.37
C VAL A 220 -14.10 -5.50 14.17
N LYS A 221 -13.74 -4.22 14.12
CA LYS A 221 -12.36 -3.74 14.16
C LYS A 221 -12.21 -2.81 15.36
N SER A 222 -11.37 -3.21 16.30
CA SER A 222 -11.02 -2.44 17.49
C SER A 222 -9.49 -2.38 17.65
N PRO A 223 -8.92 -1.41 18.39
CA PRO A 223 -7.54 -1.48 18.85
C PRO A 223 -7.28 -2.74 19.68
N TYR A 224 -6.00 -3.05 19.92
CA TYR A 224 -5.64 -4.10 20.88
C TYR A 224 -6.15 -3.75 22.27
N LEU A 225 -6.81 -4.72 22.92
CA LEU A 225 -7.32 -4.60 24.28
C LEU A 225 -6.90 -5.84 25.07
N ASP A 226 -6.37 -5.63 26.28
CA ASP A 226 -6.04 -6.69 27.24
C ASP A 226 -6.24 -6.14 28.67
N GLU A 227 -7.45 -5.66 28.95
CA GLU A 227 -7.78 -5.05 30.24
C GLU A 227 -9.12 -5.56 30.78
N ASN A 228 -9.18 -5.84 32.09
CA ASN A 228 -10.44 -6.13 32.81
C ASN A 228 -11.29 -7.28 32.25
N GLY A 229 -10.66 -8.29 31.65
CA GLY A 229 -11.37 -9.42 31.02
C GLY A 229 -11.95 -9.07 29.65
N HIS A 230 -11.59 -7.91 29.09
CA HIS A 230 -11.86 -7.52 27.71
C HIS A 230 -10.57 -7.66 26.89
N PHE A 231 -10.44 -8.83 26.26
CA PHE A 231 -9.32 -9.15 25.38
C PHE A 231 -9.79 -9.05 23.92
N PHE A 232 -9.14 -8.22 23.11
CA PHE A 232 -9.41 -8.13 21.67
C PHE A 232 -8.09 -7.98 20.93
N ASP A 233 -7.77 -8.92 20.05
CA ASP A 233 -6.54 -8.86 19.27
C ASP A 233 -6.71 -9.20 17.80
N ASP A 234 -7.93 -9.50 17.36
CA ASP A 234 -8.30 -9.62 15.96
C ASP A 234 -7.85 -8.44 15.09
N LEU A 235 -7.37 -8.77 13.89
CA LEU A 235 -7.02 -7.79 12.86
C LEU A 235 -7.87 -7.99 11.61
N VAL A 236 -8.42 -6.88 11.11
CA VAL A 236 -9.31 -6.87 9.95
C VAL A 236 -8.79 -5.91 8.87
N ILE A 237 -8.67 -6.43 7.65
CA ILE A 237 -8.50 -5.61 6.44
C ILE A 237 -9.63 -5.91 5.46
N THR A 238 -10.05 -4.91 4.70
CA THR A 238 -11.24 -5.00 3.85
C THR A 238 -10.92 -4.68 2.40
N ILE A 239 -11.77 -5.16 1.49
CA ILE A 239 -11.77 -4.82 0.07
C ILE A 239 -13.16 -4.31 -0.28
N SER A 240 -13.22 -3.05 -0.73
CA SER A 240 -14.43 -2.42 -1.25
C SER A 240 -14.61 -2.67 -2.75
N GLY A 241 -15.85 -2.54 -3.24
CA GLY A 241 -16.14 -2.66 -4.66
C GLY A 241 -15.43 -1.61 -5.51
N ASN A 242 -15.20 -0.40 -4.96
CA ASN A 242 -14.51 0.67 -5.67
C ASN A 242 -13.02 0.38 -5.87
N GLU A 243 -12.36 -0.25 -4.89
CA GLU A 243 -10.97 -0.71 -5.05
C GLU A 243 -10.85 -1.70 -6.22
N ILE A 244 -11.79 -2.63 -6.34
CA ILE A 244 -11.78 -3.64 -7.41
C ILE A 244 -12.05 -3.00 -8.78
N LYS A 245 -13.05 -2.11 -8.86
CA LYS A 245 -13.40 -1.42 -10.11
C LYS A 245 -12.23 -0.59 -10.64
N ARG A 246 -11.60 0.22 -9.78
CA ARG A 246 -10.48 1.10 -10.13
C ARG A 246 -9.29 0.33 -10.73
N GLU A 247 -8.93 -0.82 -10.17
CA GLU A 247 -7.83 -1.63 -10.71
C GLU A 247 -8.16 -2.24 -12.09
N ASN A 248 -9.43 -2.55 -12.37
CA ASN A 248 -9.84 -3.04 -13.68
C ASN A 248 -9.93 -1.93 -14.75
N GLU A 249 -10.25 -0.69 -14.37
CA GLU A 249 -10.23 0.48 -15.28
C GLU A 249 -8.86 0.66 -15.93
N ARG A 250 -7.79 0.54 -15.13
CA ARG A 250 -6.40 0.61 -15.59
C ARG A 250 -6.08 -0.38 -16.73
N LYS A 251 -6.83 -1.49 -16.85
CA LYS A 251 -6.67 -2.50 -17.91
C LYS A 251 -7.72 -2.45 -19.02
N TYR A 252 -8.96 -2.04 -18.76
CA TYR A 252 -9.93 -1.84 -19.84
C TYR A 252 -9.50 -0.72 -20.80
N GLN A 253 -8.73 0.26 -20.30
CA GLN A 253 -7.99 1.24 -21.10
C GLN A 253 -6.85 0.62 -21.95
N LYS A 254 -6.45 -0.63 -21.67
CA LYS A 254 -5.38 -1.38 -22.37
C LYS A 254 -5.92 -2.39 -23.40
N ASN A 255 -7.24 -2.49 -23.61
CA ASN A 255 -7.82 -3.31 -24.67
C ASN A 255 -8.04 -2.50 -25.95
N SER A 256 -7.13 -2.70 -26.88
CA SER A 256 -7.04 -2.16 -28.24
C SER A 256 -8.37 -1.99 -28.97
N ILE A 257 -8.77 -0.73 -29.15
CA ILE A 257 -9.40 -0.26 -30.38
C ILE A 257 -8.28 0.46 -31.13
N GLU A 258 -7.97 0.04 -32.36
CA GLU A 258 -7.22 0.85 -33.32
C GLU A 258 -8.07 2.09 -33.64
N VAL A 259 -7.94 3.11 -32.79
CA VAL A 259 -8.08 4.51 -33.19
C VAL A 259 -6.75 5.14 -32.82
N ASP A 260 -6.07 5.61 -33.84
CA ASP A 260 -4.73 6.18 -33.81
C ASP A 260 -4.68 7.44 -32.92
N VAL A 261 -4.37 7.25 -31.64
CA VAL A 261 -3.98 8.30 -30.68
C VAL A 261 -3.06 7.73 -29.61
N ASN A 262 -2.05 6.97 -30.03
CA ASN A 262 -0.82 6.88 -29.25
C ASN A 262 0.02 8.11 -29.58
N LEU A 263 -0.32 9.27 -29.01
CA LEU A 263 0.71 10.29 -28.82
C LEU A 263 1.55 9.88 -27.61
N LYS A 264 2.21 8.73 -27.74
CA LYS A 264 3.32 8.34 -26.88
C LYS A 264 4.46 9.27 -27.22
N ILE A 265 4.52 10.42 -26.54
CA ILE A 265 5.70 11.27 -26.57
C ILE A 265 6.68 10.60 -25.62
N THR A 266 7.47 9.69 -26.17
CA THR A 266 8.69 9.25 -25.51
C THR A 266 9.58 10.48 -25.44
N GLY A 267 9.77 11.03 -24.24
CA GLY A 267 10.84 11.99 -24.02
C GLY A 267 12.13 11.32 -24.46
N ASN A 268 12.88 11.95 -25.36
CA ASN A 268 14.30 11.68 -25.37
C ASN A 268 14.78 12.06 -23.96
N ASP A 269 15.20 11.03 -23.24
CA ASP A 269 15.91 11.03 -21.97
C ASP A 269 16.78 12.29 -21.84
N LEU A 270 16.99 12.81 -20.62
CA LEU A 270 17.83 13.98 -20.26
C LEU A 270 19.30 13.93 -20.75
N LYS A 271 19.61 12.95 -21.60
CA LYS A 271 20.85 12.57 -22.25
C LYS A 271 21.38 13.55 -23.30
N ASP A 272 20.55 14.44 -23.84
CA ASP A 272 20.97 15.41 -24.88
C ASP A 272 21.50 16.75 -24.31
N MET A 273 21.64 16.88 -22.98
CA MET A 273 22.19 18.08 -22.32
C MET A 273 23.66 17.98 -21.84
N GLY A 274 24.31 16.83 -22.03
CA GLY A 274 25.76 16.68 -21.79
C GLY A 274 26.18 16.23 -20.39
N ASP A 275 25.26 16.12 -19.43
CA ASP A 275 25.40 15.38 -18.18
C ASP A 275 23.99 14.98 -17.69
N THR A 276 23.76 13.70 -17.40
CA THR A 276 22.42 13.15 -17.05
C THR A 276 22.10 13.24 -15.56
N ARG A 277 22.94 13.94 -14.80
CA ARG A 277 22.89 14.03 -13.35
C ARG A 277 22.39 15.40 -12.95
N VAL A 278 21.42 15.47 -12.05
CA VAL A 278 21.04 16.72 -11.40
C VAL A 278 21.68 16.72 -10.01
N GLY A 279 22.38 17.81 -9.70
CA GLY A 279 23.22 17.92 -8.52
C GLY A 279 24.70 17.68 -8.80
N GLY A 280 25.54 18.21 -7.90
CA GLY A 280 26.99 18.16 -8.03
C GLY A 280 27.64 19.47 -8.53
N VAL A 281 27.32 20.60 -7.91
CA VAL A 281 28.22 21.77 -7.88
C VAL A 281 28.29 22.32 -6.45
N GLY A 282 29.32 21.93 -5.69
CA GLY A 282 29.52 22.39 -4.32
C GLY A 282 30.99 22.50 -3.93
N THR A 283 31.32 23.53 -3.15
CA THR A 283 32.61 23.67 -2.46
C THR A 283 32.57 22.86 -1.19
N ASN A 284 33.54 21.98 -1.00
CA ASN A 284 33.68 21.32 0.27
C ASN A 284 34.20 22.28 1.36
N VAL A 285 33.82 21.90 2.59
CA VAL A 285 34.23 22.36 3.91
C VAL A 285 33.71 23.74 4.39
N TRP A 286 32.73 23.68 5.30
CA TRP A 286 32.25 24.74 6.21
C TRP A 286 31.27 25.79 5.66
N THR A 287 30.60 25.54 4.54
CA THR A 287 29.52 26.41 4.04
C THR A 287 28.16 25.84 4.44
N ASP A 288 27.29 26.71 4.98
CA ASP A 288 25.91 26.43 5.43
C ASP A 288 24.87 26.73 4.31
N ASP A 289 25.36 26.89 3.07
CA ASP A 289 24.55 27.33 1.93
C ASP A 289 24.32 26.14 0.99
N VAL A 290 23.05 25.74 0.83
CA VAL A 290 22.61 24.76 -0.17
C VAL A 290 22.78 25.35 -1.56
N ILE A 291 23.39 24.58 -2.47
CA ILE A 291 23.43 24.95 -3.89
C ILE A 291 22.34 24.16 -4.61
N TRP A 292 21.46 24.90 -5.26
CA TRP A 292 20.37 24.34 -6.06
C TRP A 292 20.83 24.18 -7.50
N ASP A 293 20.66 22.98 -8.01
CA ASP A 293 20.77 22.65 -9.42
C ASP A 293 19.39 22.28 -9.96
N GLU A 294 19.08 22.75 -11.16
CA GLU A 294 17.74 22.67 -11.74
C GLU A 294 17.82 22.21 -13.19
N ALA A 295 16.93 21.28 -13.56
CA ALA A 295 16.75 20.84 -14.93
C ALA A 295 15.26 20.86 -15.26
N GLU A 296 14.90 21.31 -16.46
CA GLU A 296 13.51 21.37 -16.89
C GLU A 296 13.33 20.89 -18.33
N GLN A 297 12.18 20.28 -18.60
CA GLN A 297 11.79 19.86 -19.95
C GLN A 297 10.29 20.05 -20.15
N THR A 298 9.91 20.62 -21.29
CA THR A 298 8.51 20.80 -21.67
C THR A 298 8.10 19.79 -22.74
N PHE A 299 7.01 19.07 -22.47
CA PHE A 299 6.34 18.13 -23.36
C PHE A 299 5.04 18.76 -23.85
N SER A 300 4.74 18.62 -25.13
CA SER A 300 3.53 19.21 -25.74
C SER A 300 2.67 18.13 -26.36
N PHE A 301 1.49 17.90 -25.80
CA PHE A 301 0.51 16.92 -26.28
C PHE A 301 -0.52 17.52 -27.26
N GLY A 302 -0.49 18.84 -27.46
CA GLY A 302 -1.38 19.56 -28.37
C GLY A 302 -2.68 20.02 -27.69
N GLU A 303 -3.42 20.90 -28.35
CA GLU A 303 -4.62 21.56 -27.77
C GLU A 303 -5.71 20.57 -27.32
N ASP A 304 -5.83 19.42 -27.98
CA ASP A 304 -6.81 18.38 -27.62
C ASP A 304 -6.54 17.74 -26.25
N ALA A 305 -5.30 17.86 -25.77
CA ALA A 305 -4.87 17.38 -24.48
C ALA A 305 -4.90 18.49 -23.41
N ALA A 306 -5.50 19.66 -23.64
CA ALA A 306 -5.53 20.75 -22.65
C ALA A 306 -6.34 20.41 -21.39
N ASN A 307 -5.77 20.70 -20.21
CA ASN A 307 -6.36 20.39 -18.89
C ASN A 307 -6.76 18.91 -18.74
N LYS A 308 -5.88 18.01 -19.17
CA LYS A 308 -6.07 16.56 -19.11
C LYS A 308 -5.01 15.92 -18.23
N GLU A 309 -5.40 14.81 -17.62
CA GLU A 309 -4.51 13.97 -16.83
C GLU A 309 -3.56 13.17 -17.74
N ILE A 310 -2.30 13.14 -17.34
CA ILE A 310 -1.19 12.43 -17.96
C ILE A 310 -0.56 11.54 -16.90
N VAL A 311 -0.27 10.30 -17.24
CA VAL A 311 0.50 9.41 -16.35
C VAL A 311 1.98 9.65 -16.60
N LEU A 312 2.69 10.13 -15.59
CA LEU A 312 4.13 10.31 -15.55
C LEU A 312 4.76 9.13 -14.81
N THR A 313 5.69 8.43 -15.48
CA THR A 313 6.54 7.40 -14.89
C THR A 313 8.01 7.75 -15.04
N TYR A 314 8.83 7.50 -14.03
CA TYR A 314 10.29 7.69 -14.10
C TYR A 314 11.02 6.89 -13.02
N ASP A 315 12.28 6.58 -13.28
CA ASP A 315 13.19 5.93 -12.34
C ASP A 315 14.19 6.95 -11.80
N THR A 316 14.62 6.74 -10.56
CA THR A 316 15.60 7.59 -9.86
C THR A 316 16.73 6.76 -9.30
N TYR A 317 17.95 7.28 -9.44
CA TYR A 317 19.17 6.74 -8.84
C TYR A 317 19.90 7.87 -8.09
N ALA A 318 19.72 7.93 -6.77
CA ALA A 318 20.37 8.93 -5.93
C ALA A 318 21.63 8.34 -5.29
N ILE A 319 22.70 9.13 -5.24
CA ILE A 319 23.96 8.80 -4.56
C ILE A 319 24.34 9.94 -3.62
N GLY A 320 24.98 9.63 -2.49
CA GLY A 320 25.58 10.66 -1.63
C GLY A 320 25.49 10.37 -0.14
N THR A 321 25.73 11.40 0.66
CA THR A 321 25.61 11.38 2.12
C THR A 321 24.50 12.31 2.58
N TRP A 322 23.34 12.18 1.94
CA TRP A 322 22.17 13.05 2.13
C TRP A 322 21.85 13.22 3.61
N ASP A 323 21.86 14.47 4.07
CA ASP A 323 21.66 14.80 5.48
C ASP A 323 20.36 15.57 5.76
N GLN A 324 19.75 15.22 6.89
CA GLN A 324 18.56 15.90 7.40
C GLN A 324 18.85 16.51 8.77
N PRO A 325 18.29 17.69 9.09
CA PRO A 325 18.50 18.32 10.39
C PRO A 325 17.83 17.52 11.52
N GLY A 326 18.64 16.81 12.32
CA GLY A 326 18.16 16.00 13.45
C GLY A 326 18.42 16.64 14.82
N GLY A 327 17.35 16.97 15.57
CA GLY A 327 17.36 17.24 17.02
C GLY A 327 18.25 18.39 17.53
N SER A 328 18.23 18.69 18.84
CA SER A 328 18.62 19.96 19.49
C SER A 328 20.04 20.52 19.30
N ASN A 329 20.91 19.89 18.49
CA ASN A 329 22.23 20.40 18.11
C ASN A 329 22.36 20.73 16.60
N SER A 330 21.26 20.74 15.84
CA SER A 330 21.22 20.91 14.38
C SER A 330 21.26 22.37 13.88
N GLN A 331 22.00 23.28 14.52
CA GLN A 331 21.99 24.69 14.11
C GLN A 331 22.80 25.00 12.84
N ASN A 332 23.55 24.03 12.30
CA ASN A 332 24.45 24.18 11.15
C ASN A 332 24.36 22.98 10.17
N VAL A 333 23.17 22.37 10.04
CA VAL A 333 22.96 21.26 9.10
C VAL A 333 21.80 21.65 8.19
N THR A 334 22.11 21.97 6.95
CA THR A 334 21.16 22.18 5.86
C THR A 334 20.52 20.85 5.46
N SER A 335 19.26 20.89 5.03
CA SER A 335 18.52 19.70 4.58
C SER A 335 18.81 19.49 3.10
N ASP A 336 19.43 18.36 2.76
CA ASP A 336 19.55 17.95 1.37
C ASP A 336 18.19 17.50 0.85
N THR A 337 17.78 18.04 -0.30
CA THR A 337 16.44 17.79 -0.86
C THR A 337 16.49 17.69 -2.37
N ALA A 338 15.66 16.81 -2.94
CA ALA A 338 15.37 16.82 -4.36
C ALA A 338 13.86 16.87 -4.60
N THR A 339 13.44 17.54 -5.66
CA THR A 339 12.04 17.70 -6.00
C THR A 339 11.79 17.45 -7.48
N VAL A 340 10.64 16.88 -7.76
CA VAL A 340 10.04 16.83 -9.09
C VAL A 340 8.77 17.65 -9.03
N SER A 341 8.63 18.59 -9.96
CA SER A 341 7.44 19.42 -10.13
C SER A 341 6.92 19.32 -11.56
N SER A 342 5.63 19.57 -11.73
CA SER A 342 4.95 19.60 -13.02
C SER A 342 4.15 20.89 -13.11
N ASN A 343 4.42 21.69 -14.15
CA ASN A 343 3.76 22.98 -14.38
C ASN A 343 3.82 23.92 -13.15
N GLY A 344 4.92 23.86 -12.36
CA GLY A 344 5.10 24.60 -11.12
C GLY A 344 4.49 23.96 -9.86
N ASP A 345 3.72 22.88 -9.99
CA ASP A 345 3.16 22.16 -8.85
C ASP A 345 4.09 21.03 -8.39
N LEU A 346 4.36 20.97 -7.08
CA LEU A 346 5.22 19.93 -6.50
C LEU A 346 4.57 18.55 -6.65
N VAL A 347 5.25 17.65 -7.36
CA VAL A 347 4.80 16.28 -7.61
C VAL A 347 5.37 15.32 -6.57
N LYS A 348 6.67 15.41 -6.32
CA LYS A 348 7.36 14.54 -5.35
C LYS A 348 8.56 15.25 -4.74
N GLU A 349 8.81 14.99 -3.47
CA GLU A 349 9.98 15.45 -2.72
C GLU A 349 10.74 14.24 -2.18
N TYR A 350 12.06 14.28 -2.30
CA TYR A 350 13.01 13.29 -1.83
C TYR A 350 13.85 13.88 -0.69
N LYS A 351 13.84 13.17 0.44
CA LYS A 351 14.55 13.52 1.69
C LYS A 351 15.26 12.28 2.22
N TYR A 352 16.34 11.89 1.57
CA TYR A 352 17.16 10.77 2.02
C TYR A 352 17.93 11.16 3.29
N GLU A 353 18.13 10.21 4.20
CA GLU A 353 18.96 10.37 5.39
C GLU A 353 19.93 9.19 5.48
N HIS A 354 21.22 9.45 5.32
CA HIS A 354 22.24 8.40 5.34
C HIS A 354 22.24 7.58 6.66
N LYS A 355 21.75 8.13 7.78
CA LYS A 355 21.70 7.47 9.09
C LYS A 355 20.48 6.58 9.34
N ASP A 356 19.46 6.64 8.49
CA ASP A 356 18.17 5.99 8.75
C ASP A 356 18.10 4.52 8.29
N ASN A 357 19.18 4.01 7.68
CA ASN A 357 19.30 2.66 7.12
C ASN A 357 18.29 2.33 6.00
N THR A 358 17.77 3.32 5.26
CA THR A 358 16.83 3.14 4.14
C THR A 358 17.48 2.99 2.76
N GLN A 359 18.81 3.07 2.68
CA GLN A 359 19.56 2.96 1.43
C GLN A 359 19.44 1.58 0.77
N THR A 360 19.45 1.57 -0.56
CA THR A 360 19.49 0.34 -1.36
C THR A 360 20.84 -0.36 -1.21
N GLY A 361 21.92 0.41 -1.07
CA GLY A 361 23.24 -0.13 -0.79
C GLY A 361 24.32 0.95 -0.71
N GLN A 362 25.56 0.51 -0.84
CA GLN A 362 26.75 1.37 -0.81
C GLN A 362 27.58 1.20 -2.07
N ILE A 363 28.17 2.31 -2.52
CA ILE A 363 29.02 2.36 -3.70
C ILE A 363 30.24 3.24 -3.46
N GLU A 364 31.37 2.90 -4.07
CA GLU A 364 32.56 3.75 -4.07
C GLU A 364 32.47 4.79 -5.19
N VAL A 365 32.43 6.06 -4.81
CA VAL A 365 32.42 7.19 -5.74
C VAL A 365 33.76 7.91 -5.65
N THR A 366 34.34 8.17 -6.83
CA THR A 366 35.57 8.96 -6.96
C THR A 366 35.21 10.33 -7.52
N TYR A 367 35.52 11.39 -6.76
CA TYR A 367 35.20 12.77 -7.12
C TYR A 367 36.42 13.67 -6.95
N ARG A 368 36.38 14.86 -7.57
CA ARG A 368 37.49 15.84 -7.50
C ARG A 368 37.60 16.42 -6.10
N ASP A 369 38.82 16.44 -5.57
CA ASP A 369 39.11 17.02 -4.26
C ASP A 369 39.34 18.53 -4.36
N ILE A 370 38.24 19.26 -4.53
CA ILE A 370 38.27 20.72 -4.68
C ILE A 370 38.67 21.41 -3.35
N ALA A 371 38.72 20.69 -2.21
CA ALA A 371 39.07 21.27 -0.90
C ALA A 371 40.56 21.47 -0.83
N ASN A 372 41.28 20.40 -1.13
CA ASN A 372 42.71 20.34 -0.93
C ASN A 372 43.48 20.62 -2.21
N ASP A 373 42.84 20.48 -3.39
CA ASP A 373 43.41 20.90 -4.68
C ASP A 373 42.38 21.65 -5.55
N PRO A 374 42.30 22.98 -5.40
CA PRO A 374 41.44 23.83 -6.21
C PRO A 374 41.74 23.77 -7.72
N ASN A 375 42.92 23.26 -8.13
CA ASN A 375 43.26 23.08 -9.54
C ASN A 375 42.70 21.78 -10.14
N GLY A 376 42.05 20.94 -9.31
CA GLY A 376 41.30 19.77 -9.76
C GLY A 376 42.16 18.60 -10.26
N ASN A 377 43.43 18.50 -9.84
CA ASN A 377 44.32 17.40 -10.23
C ASN A 377 44.29 16.22 -9.26
N SER A 378 43.74 16.38 -8.06
CA SER A 378 43.53 15.27 -7.11
C SER A 378 42.07 14.81 -7.05
N THR A 379 41.90 13.52 -6.78
CA THR A 379 40.61 12.86 -6.58
C THR A 379 40.56 12.17 -5.24
N ILE A 380 39.41 12.19 -4.59
CA ILE A 380 39.12 11.39 -3.39
C ILE A 380 38.13 10.29 -3.78
N THR A 381 38.34 9.09 -3.26
CA THR A 381 37.37 8.00 -3.30
C THR A 381 36.70 7.87 -1.93
N ARG A 382 35.37 7.82 -1.89
CA ARG A 382 34.58 7.53 -0.67
C ARG A 382 33.54 6.49 -0.95
N THR A 383 33.24 5.67 0.06
CA THR A 383 32.03 4.87 0.09
C THR A 383 30.87 5.77 0.49
N VAL A 384 29.84 5.83 -0.36
CA VAL A 384 28.60 6.59 -0.14
C VAL A 384 27.41 5.67 -0.26
N ASP A 385 26.27 6.10 0.27
CA ASP A 385 25.01 5.37 0.16
C ASP A 385 24.34 5.69 -1.20
N TYR A 386 23.53 4.77 -1.71
CA TYR A 386 22.68 5.00 -2.88
C TYR A 386 21.26 4.49 -2.69
N TRP A 387 20.33 5.12 -3.39
CA TRP A 387 18.90 4.80 -3.37
C TRP A 387 18.39 4.65 -4.80
N GLU A 388 17.59 3.61 -5.01
CA GLU A 388 16.84 3.36 -6.25
C GLU A 388 15.34 3.43 -5.96
N ASP A 389 14.61 4.21 -6.76
CA ASP A 389 13.15 4.31 -6.66
C ASP A 389 12.51 4.46 -8.06
N SER A 390 11.29 3.96 -8.21
CA SER A 390 10.50 4.04 -9.45
C SER A 390 9.15 4.67 -9.12
N THR A 391 8.82 5.75 -9.82
CA THR A 391 7.66 6.57 -9.52
C THR A 391 6.66 6.54 -10.64
N GLU A 392 5.37 6.35 -10.30
CA GLU A 392 4.22 6.55 -11.17
C GLU A 392 3.29 7.59 -10.51
N VAL A 393 2.96 8.66 -11.22
CA VAL A 393 2.14 9.76 -10.70
C VAL A 393 1.32 10.38 -11.83
N ILE A 394 0.17 10.96 -11.48
CA ILE A 394 -0.69 11.67 -12.43
C ILE A 394 -0.35 13.15 -12.38
N VAL A 395 -0.12 13.76 -13.54
CA VAL A 395 0.11 15.20 -13.71
C VAL A 395 -0.90 15.77 -14.71
N GLU A 396 -1.23 17.05 -14.60
CA GLU A 396 -2.16 17.71 -15.51
C GLU A 396 -1.44 18.57 -16.54
N THR A 397 -1.91 18.54 -17.79
CA THR A 397 -1.48 19.50 -18.82
C THR A 397 -2.04 20.89 -18.57
N ASP A 398 -1.32 21.92 -19.04
CA ASP A 398 -1.79 23.30 -19.02
C ASP A 398 -2.90 23.56 -20.05
N SER A 399 -3.32 24.83 -20.15
CA SER A 399 -4.34 25.28 -21.10
C SER A 399 -3.96 25.12 -22.58
N GLU A 400 -2.68 24.86 -22.88
CA GLU A 400 -2.15 24.60 -24.23
C GLU A 400 -1.83 23.12 -24.46
N GLY A 401 -2.15 22.24 -23.50
CA GLY A 401 -1.86 20.81 -23.58
C GLY A 401 -0.39 20.46 -23.33
N LYS A 402 0.33 21.27 -22.56
CA LYS A 402 1.75 21.07 -22.24
C LYS A 402 1.97 20.63 -20.80
N VAL A 403 3.02 19.85 -20.59
CA VAL A 403 3.55 19.47 -19.28
C VAL A 403 4.99 19.94 -19.22
N LYS A 404 5.31 20.87 -18.31
CA LYS A 404 6.67 21.26 -17.97
C LYS A 404 7.09 20.46 -16.74
N LEU A 405 8.02 19.52 -16.90
CA LEU A 405 8.66 18.85 -15.77
C LEU A 405 9.86 19.65 -15.31
N GLU A 406 9.98 19.82 -14.00
CA GLU A 406 11.02 20.59 -13.33
C GLU A 406 11.64 19.72 -12.25
N PHE A 407 12.94 19.50 -12.33
CA PHE A 407 13.74 18.73 -11.39
C PHE A 407 14.65 19.72 -10.67
N ALA A 408 14.68 19.67 -9.35
CA ALA A 408 15.57 20.51 -8.56
C ALA A 408 16.25 19.68 -7.48
N VAL A 409 17.52 19.94 -7.24
CA VAL A 409 18.35 19.23 -6.26
C VAL A 409 19.12 20.28 -5.48
N GLY A 410 18.85 20.38 -4.19
CA GLY A 410 19.57 21.21 -3.25
C GLY A 410 20.44 20.33 -2.37
N THR A 411 21.76 20.35 -2.60
CA THR A 411 22.71 19.58 -1.79
C THR A 411 23.88 20.44 -1.31
N THR A 412 24.61 19.92 -0.32
CA THR A 412 25.83 20.56 0.19
C THR A 412 27.12 19.92 -0.30
N ALA A 413 27.09 18.66 -0.76
CA ALA A 413 28.27 17.96 -1.26
C ALA A 413 28.28 17.82 -2.78
N ASN A 414 29.48 17.89 -3.35
CA ASN A 414 29.71 17.75 -4.79
C ASN A 414 29.59 16.32 -5.34
N TYR A 415 29.35 15.34 -4.46
CA TYR A 415 29.12 13.93 -4.81
C TYR A 415 27.69 13.47 -4.49
N GLU A 416 26.83 14.37 -4.01
CA GLU A 416 25.40 14.13 -3.85
C GLU A 416 24.70 14.50 -5.16
N THR A 417 24.18 13.48 -5.84
CA THR A 417 23.50 13.62 -7.12
C THR A 417 22.28 12.71 -7.16
N ILE A 418 21.32 13.05 -8.01
CA ILE A 418 20.21 12.16 -8.36
C ILE A 418 20.04 12.15 -9.87
N ASP A 419 19.99 10.92 -10.41
CA ASP A 419 19.84 10.68 -11.83
C ASP A 419 18.37 10.30 -12.07
N PHE A 420 17.70 11.06 -12.95
CA PHE A 420 16.34 10.75 -13.40
C PHE A 420 16.43 10.08 -14.77
N SER A 421 15.81 8.92 -14.91
CA SER A 421 15.86 8.13 -16.15
C SER A 421 14.52 7.48 -16.46
N ASN A 422 14.38 6.96 -17.68
CA ASN A 422 13.16 6.28 -18.14
C ASN A 422 11.89 7.13 -17.97
N ILE A 423 12.01 8.45 -18.15
CA ILE A 423 10.89 9.38 -18.03
C ILE A 423 9.92 9.13 -19.19
N GLU A 424 8.72 8.69 -18.86
CA GLU A 424 7.64 8.41 -19.80
C GLU A 424 6.36 9.14 -19.37
N LEU A 425 5.79 9.91 -20.31
CA LEU A 425 4.52 10.59 -20.13
C LEU A 425 3.50 9.96 -21.07
N THR A 426 2.45 9.41 -20.51
CA THR A 426 1.40 8.74 -21.26
C THR A 426 0.09 9.50 -21.16
N TYR A 427 -0.33 10.07 -22.28
CA TYR A 427 -1.66 10.65 -22.44
C TYR A 427 -2.65 9.57 -22.86
N TYR A 428 -3.64 9.29 -22.02
CA TYR A 428 -4.75 8.42 -22.36
C TYR A 428 -5.94 9.28 -22.77
N ASN A 429 -6.36 9.18 -24.04
CA ASN A 429 -7.50 9.94 -24.52
C ASN A 429 -8.76 9.58 -23.71
N THR A 430 -9.37 10.58 -23.07
CA THR A 430 -10.72 10.40 -22.51
C THR A 430 -11.69 10.07 -23.64
N PRO A 431 -12.58 9.06 -23.50
CA PRO A 431 -13.62 8.79 -24.50
C PRO A 431 -14.40 10.06 -24.82
N PRO A 432 -14.93 10.21 -26.05
CA PRO A 432 -15.81 11.34 -26.36
C PRO A 432 -16.93 11.39 -25.33
N PRO A 433 -17.31 12.60 -24.85
CA PRO A 433 -18.39 12.74 -23.89
C PRO A 433 -19.64 12.04 -24.44
N LEU A 434 -20.37 11.35 -23.55
CA LEU A 434 -21.62 10.68 -23.89
C LEU A 434 -22.49 11.65 -24.72
N PRO A 435 -23.07 11.21 -25.85
CA PRO A 435 -23.97 12.06 -26.61
C PRO A 435 -25.06 12.59 -25.67
N GLU A 436 -25.37 13.89 -25.75
CA GLU A 436 -26.41 14.48 -24.91
C GLU A 436 -27.66 13.61 -24.98
N LEU A 437 -28.09 13.08 -23.83
CA LEU A 437 -29.33 12.32 -23.75
C LEU A 437 -30.45 13.22 -24.33
N PRO A 438 -31.33 12.69 -25.20
CA PRO A 438 -32.39 13.48 -25.78
C PRO A 438 -33.19 14.14 -24.65
N LYS A 439 -33.30 15.47 -24.69
CA LYS A 439 -34.08 16.22 -23.70
C LYS A 439 -35.49 15.66 -23.68
N ILE A 440 -35.85 15.01 -22.56
CA ILE A 440 -37.21 14.53 -22.34
C ILE A 440 -38.05 15.76 -22.01
N ASN A 441 -38.78 16.27 -23.00
CA ASN A 441 -39.77 17.30 -22.74
C ASN A 441 -40.93 16.66 -21.95
N PRO A 442 -41.44 17.33 -20.90
CA PRO A 442 -42.62 16.85 -20.18
C PRO A 442 -43.79 16.66 -21.16
N ILE A 443 -44.48 15.53 -21.04
CA ILE A 443 -45.73 15.29 -21.76
C ILE A 443 -46.72 16.34 -21.26
N SER A 444 -47.27 17.14 -22.18
CA SER A 444 -48.20 18.21 -21.81
C SER A 444 -49.39 17.62 -21.05
N ASN A 445 -49.65 18.15 -19.84
CA ASN A 445 -50.70 17.73 -18.90
C ASN A 445 -50.46 16.45 -18.08
N ILE A 446 -49.23 15.95 -17.99
CA ILE A 446 -48.87 14.92 -17.00
C ILE A 446 -47.86 15.52 -16.02
N THR A 447 -48.25 15.70 -14.76
CA THR A 447 -47.32 16.07 -13.69
C THR A 447 -46.47 14.87 -13.30
N GLN A 448 -45.16 15.10 -13.10
CA GLN A 448 -44.11 14.08 -12.92
C GLN A 448 -44.36 13.06 -11.80
N THR A 449 -45.30 13.33 -10.91
CA THR A 449 -45.73 12.50 -9.77
C THR A 449 -46.80 11.45 -10.10
N GLU A 450 -47.42 11.45 -11.28
CA GLU A 450 -48.50 10.49 -11.62
C GLU A 450 -47.98 9.14 -12.15
N GLY A 451 -46.69 9.03 -12.48
CA GLY A 451 -46.05 7.78 -12.93
C GLY A 451 -45.50 6.89 -11.80
N LEU A 452 -45.72 7.28 -10.54
CA LEU A 452 -45.26 6.58 -9.33
C LEU A 452 -46.42 6.26 -8.37
N GLN A 453 -47.59 5.92 -8.92
CA GLN A 453 -48.68 5.27 -8.18
C GLN A 453 -48.93 3.86 -8.68
#